data_AF-A0A8H5D0G5-F1
#
_entry.id   AF-A0A8H5D0G5-F1
#
_cell.length_a   1.000
_cell.length_b   1.000
_cell.length_c   1.000
_cell.angle_alpha   90.00
_cell.angle_beta   90.00
_cell.angle_gamma   90.00
#
_symmetry.space_group_name_H-M   'P 1'
#
loop_
_entity.id
_entity.type
_entity.pdbx_description
1 polymer ?
#
loop_
_entity_poly.entity_id
_entity_poly.type
_entity_poly.pdbx_seq_one_letter_code
_entity_poly.pdbx_strand_id
1 'polypeptide(L)'
;MSTLEHTRDDIDAYVVYKMQKFIDEGSLDHSHCKTIGEKSEGHFQWASTLCKALHQENKPGINIQKRYENFIASTGGDHNGDINVLDQLYQAVLSEVLKVGNVDAMRKYKNTMGQILAAFEPLSKHAIQGLQKASGNQEGEYPDNGQGVDVVISWLGSLFTGEDDSNTPIRPMHTSIRDFLLDENRSNIFYVDLKDGQMIMATGTLKLMSKELHFNMCNLESSYLFNHQMMNVKDMEAFENKEELMYACLFWSYHLDAVEYGSKVLNSVKEFMLRAVIFWMEVLGIWSKVNAVSKSMYNTLQWLRRSRNVGKATRILETLAGEIKKFGHIFGRMMTESTPHLYISGITFLPTTSLLQQIFVKQFESPANFLQGHRAIWPALEVSLSGHKDEVTSVAFSPDGTRIVSGSKDKSVRIWDADSGTAVGKPLQGHTDEVTSTASHIIFHPPTSTPSAISDLFPMLELRQNGWLVDPTNGSLILWIPPEYCSILSIPPLCWVISQEYDPAI
;
A
#
# COMPACT_ATOMS: atom_id res chain seq x y z
N MET A 1 -2.66 -2.37 -46.61
CA MET A 1 -1.61 -1.48 -47.14
C MET A 1 -1.91 -0.01 -46.84
N SER A 2 -3.09 0.52 -47.18
CA SER A 2 -3.45 1.93 -46.90
C SER A 2 -3.38 2.33 -45.42
N THR A 3 -3.73 1.46 -44.48
CA THR A 3 -3.66 1.75 -43.03
C THR A 3 -2.23 1.86 -42.50
N LEU A 4 -1.27 1.16 -43.11
CA LEU A 4 0.15 1.23 -42.73
C LEU A 4 0.83 2.48 -43.32
N GLU A 5 0.39 2.94 -44.50
CA GLU A 5 0.83 4.22 -45.08
C GLU A 5 0.39 5.40 -44.20
N HIS A 6 -0.88 5.45 -43.77
CA HIS A 6 -1.37 6.48 -42.84
C HIS A 6 -0.59 6.50 -41.51
N THR A 7 -0.27 5.33 -40.97
CA THR A 7 0.52 5.23 -39.72
C THR A 7 1.91 5.84 -39.88
N ARG A 8 2.55 5.64 -41.05
CA ARG A 8 3.86 6.19 -41.34
C ARG A 8 3.82 7.71 -41.54
N ASP A 9 2.83 8.20 -42.27
CA ASP A 9 2.64 9.63 -42.49
C ASP A 9 2.41 10.38 -41.16
N ASP A 10 1.63 9.78 -40.24
CA ASP A 10 1.40 10.33 -38.90
C ASP A 10 2.68 10.37 -38.05
N ILE A 11 3.52 9.33 -38.13
CA ILE A 11 4.82 9.30 -37.44
C ILE A 11 5.75 10.38 -38.02
N ASP A 12 5.84 10.49 -39.33
CA ASP A 12 6.69 11.48 -40.01
C ASP A 12 6.26 12.91 -39.63
N ALA A 13 4.94 13.18 -39.65
CA ALA A 13 4.39 14.46 -39.22
C ALA A 13 4.69 14.76 -37.74
N TYR A 14 4.55 13.75 -36.86
CA TYR A 14 4.90 13.87 -35.45
C TYR A 14 6.39 14.17 -35.23
N VAL A 15 7.29 13.47 -35.93
CA VAL A 15 8.74 13.67 -35.81
C VAL A 15 9.12 15.08 -36.24
N VAL A 16 8.61 15.56 -37.38
CA VAL A 16 8.87 16.93 -37.86
C VAL A 16 8.36 17.94 -36.83
N TYR A 17 7.14 17.78 -36.34
CA TYR A 17 6.56 18.65 -35.32
C TYR A 17 7.43 18.70 -34.05
N LYS A 18 7.89 17.54 -33.56
CA LYS A 18 8.74 17.47 -32.36
C LYS A 18 10.13 18.03 -32.60
N MET A 19 10.73 17.81 -33.76
CA MET A 19 12.09 18.27 -34.07
C MET A 19 12.17 19.71 -34.57
N GLN A 20 11.03 20.39 -34.75
CA GLN A 20 10.96 21.73 -35.37
C GLN A 20 11.95 22.73 -34.77
N LYS A 21 12.09 22.73 -33.44
CA LYS A 21 13.08 23.58 -32.75
C LYS A 21 14.50 23.42 -33.32
N PHE A 22 14.95 22.18 -33.52
CA PHE A 22 16.29 21.89 -34.03
C PHE A 22 16.42 22.17 -35.54
N ILE A 23 15.32 22.10 -36.28
CA ILE A 23 15.26 22.48 -37.69
C ILE A 23 15.43 24.00 -37.83
N ASP A 24 14.70 24.76 -37.03
CA ASP A 24 14.76 26.23 -37.02
C ASP A 24 16.14 26.74 -36.58
N GLU A 25 16.78 26.04 -35.64
CA GLU A 25 18.15 26.29 -35.19
C GLU A 25 19.23 25.84 -36.22
N GLY A 26 18.83 25.19 -37.32
CA GLY A 26 19.73 24.69 -38.36
C GLY A 26 20.62 23.52 -37.94
N SER A 27 20.31 22.88 -36.80
CA SER A 27 21.10 21.77 -36.25
C SER A 27 20.68 20.39 -36.78
N LEU A 28 19.44 20.27 -37.24
CA LEU A 28 18.90 19.11 -37.96
C LEU A 28 18.09 19.61 -39.16
N ASP A 29 17.75 18.72 -40.09
CA ASP A 29 16.89 19.07 -41.24
C ASP A 29 15.79 18.02 -41.47
N HIS A 30 14.95 18.25 -42.48
CA HIS A 30 13.87 17.32 -42.84
C HIS A 30 14.37 15.94 -43.28
N SER A 31 15.60 15.80 -43.79
CA SER A 31 16.17 14.49 -44.16
C SER A 31 16.52 13.66 -42.91
N HIS A 32 16.98 14.32 -41.83
CA HIS A 32 17.17 13.68 -40.54
C HIS A 32 15.82 13.19 -39.98
N CYS A 33 14.77 14.01 -40.05
CA CYS A 33 13.42 13.64 -39.61
C CYS A 33 12.87 12.43 -40.38
N LYS A 34 13.04 12.41 -41.71
CA LYS A 34 12.63 11.29 -42.55
C LYS A 34 13.36 9.98 -42.17
N THR A 35 14.64 10.07 -41.84
CA THR A 35 15.43 8.91 -41.40
C THR A 35 14.93 8.37 -40.06
N ILE A 36 14.53 9.23 -39.11
CA ILE A 36 13.90 8.81 -37.85
C ILE A 36 12.60 8.06 -38.13
N GLY A 37 11.75 8.60 -39.01
CA GLY A 37 10.50 7.97 -39.42
C GLY A 37 10.72 6.58 -40.03
N GLU A 38 11.66 6.46 -40.96
CA GLU A 38 12.06 5.20 -41.58
C GLU A 38 12.57 4.18 -40.56
N LYS A 39 13.46 4.60 -39.66
CA LYS A 39 14.05 3.74 -38.62
C LYS A 39 13.07 3.31 -37.54
N SER A 40 11.95 4.01 -37.39
CA SER A 40 10.92 3.60 -36.45
C SER A 40 10.19 2.31 -36.85
N GLU A 41 10.29 1.89 -38.12
CA GLU A 41 9.59 0.71 -38.67
C GLU A 41 8.07 0.70 -38.37
N GLY A 42 7.45 1.88 -38.26
CA GLY A 42 6.03 2.02 -37.91
C GLY A 42 5.74 2.00 -36.41
N HIS A 43 6.75 1.89 -35.55
CA HIS A 43 6.61 2.02 -34.11
C HIS A 43 6.65 3.49 -33.68
N PHE A 44 5.47 4.09 -33.50
CA PHE A 44 5.35 5.45 -32.95
C PHE A 44 6.14 5.64 -31.64
N GLN A 45 6.16 4.60 -30.81
CA GLN A 45 6.90 4.63 -29.55
C GLN A 45 8.41 4.83 -29.76
N TRP A 46 8.99 4.18 -30.76
CA TRP A 46 10.40 4.33 -31.10
C TRP A 46 10.70 5.79 -31.49
N ALA A 47 9.89 6.34 -32.40
CA ALA A 47 10.03 7.72 -32.85
C ALA A 47 9.87 8.71 -31.68
N SER A 48 8.86 8.51 -30.83
CA SER A 48 8.62 9.36 -29.65
C SER A 48 9.76 9.29 -28.64
N THR A 49 10.27 8.10 -28.31
CA THR A 49 11.38 7.94 -27.36
C THR A 49 12.66 8.60 -27.89
N LEU A 50 13.01 8.40 -29.17
CA LEU A 50 14.19 9.04 -29.75
C LEU A 50 14.04 10.57 -29.78
N CYS A 51 12.87 11.07 -30.20
CA CYS A 51 12.59 12.51 -30.21
C CYS A 51 12.79 13.13 -28.82
N LYS A 52 12.31 12.46 -27.77
CA LYS A 52 12.50 12.93 -26.39
C LYS A 52 13.94 12.83 -25.91
N ALA A 53 14.65 11.75 -26.25
CA ALA A 53 16.05 11.58 -25.90
C ALA A 53 16.92 12.72 -26.49
N LEU A 54 16.64 13.12 -27.73
CA LEU A 54 17.29 14.25 -28.40
C LEU A 54 16.98 15.61 -27.74
N HIS A 55 15.83 15.75 -27.06
CA HIS A 55 15.50 16.98 -26.32
C HIS A 55 16.18 17.09 -24.95
N GLN A 56 16.72 16.00 -24.41
CA GLN A 56 17.46 16.05 -23.13
C GLN A 56 18.72 16.90 -23.26
N GLU A 57 19.18 17.46 -22.14
CA GLU A 57 20.38 18.32 -22.12
C GLU A 57 21.59 17.62 -22.73
N ASN A 58 22.33 18.36 -23.55
CA ASN A 58 23.52 17.84 -24.21
C ASN A 58 24.66 17.65 -23.21
N LYS A 59 25.38 16.54 -23.35
CA LYS A 59 26.65 16.35 -22.63
C LYS A 59 27.66 17.41 -23.06
N PRO A 60 28.50 17.92 -22.14
CA PRO A 60 29.58 18.83 -22.50
C PRO A 60 30.43 18.27 -23.64
N GLY A 61 30.55 19.03 -24.74
CA GLY A 61 31.36 18.67 -25.90
C GLY A 61 30.70 17.79 -26.96
N ILE A 62 29.43 17.41 -26.82
CA ILE A 62 28.68 16.67 -27.86
C ILE A 62 27.48 17.52 -28.31
N ASN A 63 27.40 17.85 -29.60
CA ASN A 63 26.27 18.59 -30.17
C ASN A 63 25.11 17.65 -30.54
N ILE A 64 23.95 18.24 -30.83
CA ILE A 64 22.73 17.49 -31.13
C ILE A 64 22.85 16.60 -32.38
N GLN A 65 23.51 17.08 -33.43
CA GLN A 65 23.74 16.31 -34.65
C GLN A 65 24.57 15.06 -34.37
N LYS A 66 25.61 15.17 -33.54
CA LYS A 66 26.42 14.02 -33.17
C LYS A 66 25.66 13.02 -32.30
N ARG A 67 24.78 13.49 -31.40
CA ARG A 67 23.89 12.61 -30.63
C ARG A 67 22.93 11.87 -31.55
N TYR A 68 22.32 12.56 -32.51
CA TYR A 68 21.49 11.95 -33.54
C TYR A 68 22.25 10.84 -34.28
N GLU A 69 23.45 11.13 -34.81
CA GLU A 69 24.27 10.15 -35.53
C GLU A 69 24.54 8.91 -34.68
N ASN A 70 24.89 9.09 -33.40
CA ASN A 70 25.16 7.99 -32.48
C ASN A 70 23.92 7.11 -32.26
N PHE A 71 22.74 7.71 -32.09
CA PHE A 71 21.49 6.96 -31.93
C PHE A 71 21.12 6.15 -33.18
N ILE A 72 21.21 6.77 -34.36
CA ILE A 72 20.91 6.09 -35.62
C ILE A 72 21.92 4.96 -35.90
N ALA A 73 23.21 5.18 -35.60
CA ALA A 73 24.23 4.14 -35.75
C ALA A 73 24.01 2.95 -34.79
N SER A 74 23.59 3.22 -33.55
CA SER A 74 23.36 2.19 -32.53
C SER A 74 22.10 1.36 -32.76
N THR A 75 21.19 1.83 -33.62
CA THR A 75 19.91 1.18 -33.97
C THR A 75 19.90 0.62 -35.40
N GLY A 76 21.08 0.51 -36.03
CA GLY A 76 21.22 0.19 -37.46
C GLY A 76 22.04 -1.05 -37.78
N GLY A 77 22.37 -1.89 -36.80
CA GLY A 77 23.13 -3.12 -37.04
C GLY A 77 22.30 -4.21 -37.73
N ASP A 78 22.88 -4.81 -38.77
CA ASP A 78 22.41 -6.04 -39.45
C ASP A 78 22.52 -7.22 -38.46
N HIS A 79 21.64 -7.26 -37.48
CA HIS A 79 21.53 -8.38 -36.55
C HIS A 79 20.49 -9.34 -37.11
N ASN A 80 20.89 -10.60 -37.30
CA ASN A 80 20.03 -11.71 -37.73
C ASN A 80 18.74 -11.76 -36.90
N GLY A 81 17.67 -11.09 -37.35
CA GLY A 81 16.25 -11.28 -37.00
C GLY A 81 15.78 -11.20 -35.54
N ASP A 82 16.67 -11.25 -34.54
CA ASP A 82 16.30 -11.66 -33.18
C ASP A 82 16.18 -10.48 -32.18
N ILE A 83 16.70 -9.29 -32.50
CA ILE A 83 16.71 -8.15 -31.56
C ILE A 83 15.72 -7.06 -32.01
N ASN A 84 14.72 -6.80 -31.16
CA ASN A 84 13.71 -5.76 -31.35
C ASN A 84 14.34 -4.37 -31.51
N VAL A 85 13.95 -3.62 -32.54
CA VAL A 85 14.45 -2.26 -32.86
C VAL A 85 14.22 -1.27 -31.70
N LEU A 86 13.16 -1.49 -30.91
CA LEU A 86 12.87 -0.72 -29.70
C LEU A 86 13.84 -1.04 -28.55
N ASP A 87 14.28 -2.29 -28.43
CA ASP A 87 15.28 -2.69 -27.40
C ASP A 87 16.64 -2.06 -27.70
N GLN A 88 17.03 -1.99 -28.97
CA GLN A 88 18.25 -1.31 -29.40
C GLN A 88 18.20 0.18 -29.03
N LEU A 89 17.06 0.84 -29.23
CA LEU A 89 16.88 2.23 -28.83
C LEU A 89 16.97 2.41 -27.31
N TYR A 90 16.34 1.53 -26.52
CA TYR A 90 16.45 1.58 -25.06
C TYR A 90 17.88 1.39 -24.58
N GLN A 91 18.61 0.42 -25.15
CA GLN A 91 20.03 0.22 -24.85
C GLN A 91 20.84 1.47 -25.18
N ALA A 92 20.59 2.10 -26.33
CA ALA A 92 21.29 3.32 -26.74
C ALA A 92 21.01 4.48 -25.78
N VAL A 93 19.74 4.71 -25.41
CA VAL A 93 19.34 5.77 -24.47
C VAL A 93 19.97 5.54 -23.10
N LEU A 94 19.88 4.32 -22.57
CA LEU A 94 20.46 4.00 -21.25
C LEU A 94 21.99 4.07 -21.26
N SER A 95 22.65 3.66 -22.34
CA SER A 95 24.10 3.76 -22.49
C SER A 95 24.58 5.20 -22.62
N GLU A 96 23.75 6.07 -23.21
CA GLU A 96 24.04 7.50 -23.20
C GLU A 96 23.91 8.06 -21.78
N VAL A 97 22.86 7.74 -21.05
CA VAL A 97 22.62 8.32 -19.73
C VAL A 97 23.59 7.78 -18.67
N LEU A 98 23.84 6.47 -18.68
CA LEU A 98 24.57 5.77 -17.61
C LEU A 98 26.03 5.51 -17.99
N LYS A 99 26.94 5.81 -17.06
CA LYS A 99 28.35 5.40 -17.18
C LYS A 99 28.47 3.92 -16.85
N VAL A 100 28.35 3.06 -17.85
CA VAL A 100 28.35 1.57 -17.76
C VAL A 100 29.54 0.99 -16.95
N GLY A 101 30.69 1.67 -16.91
CA GLY A 101 31.86 1.22 -16.13
C GLY A 101 31.89 1.66 -14.65
N ASN A 102 30.94 2.48 -14.20
CA ASN A 102 30.89 2.96 -12.81
C ASN A 102 29.95 2.07 -11.98
N VAL A 103 30.54 1.22 -11.15
CA VAL A 103 29.82 0.25 -10.31
C VAL A 103 28.82 0.93 -9.37
N ASP A 104 29.18 2.07 -8.77
CA ASP A 104 28.31 2.78 -7.85
C ASP A 104 27.13 3.43 -8.57
N ALA A 105 27.36 4.01 -9.76
CA ALA A 105 26.30 4.57 -10.59
C ALA A 105 25.30 3.48 -11.03
N MET A 106 25.81 2.33 -11.47
CA MET A 106 24.96 1.19 -11.85
C MET A 106 24.20 0.62 -10.65
N ARG A 107 24.80 0.57 -9.46
CA ARG A 107 24.11 0.16 -8.22
C ARG A 107 22.96 1.12 -7.89
N LYS A 108 23.19 2.44 -7.94
CA LYS A 108 22.15 3.45 -7.69
C LYS A 108 21.02 3.38 -8.72
N TYR A 109 21.37 3.19 -9.99
CA TYR A 109 20.41 2.97 -11.06
C TYR A 109 19.54 1.74 -10.79
N LYS A 110 20.15 0.57 -10.55
CA LYS A 110 19.41 -0.68 -10.32
C LYS A 110 18.52 -0.60 -9.07
N ASN A 111 19.00 0.00 -7.99
CA ASN A 111 18.17 0.21 -6.80
C ASN A 111 16.97 1.13 -7.09
N THR A 112 17.19 2.25 -7.78
CA THR A 112 16.13 3.23 -8.08
C THR A 112 15.10 2.64 -9.04
N MET A 113 15.54 2.02 -10.14
CA MET A 113 14.64 1.34 -11.07
C MET A 113 13.93 0.16 -10.41
N GLY A 114 14.62 -0.61 -9.58
CA GLY A 114 14.02 -1.71 -8.82
C GLY A 114 12.85 -1.24 -7.96
N GLN A 115 12.99 -0.11 -7.27
CA GLN A 115 11.91 0.49 -6.48
C GLN A 115 10.74 0.96 -7.36
N ILE A 116 11.01 1.70 -8.44
CA ILE A 116 9.98 2.18 -9.38
C ILE A 116 9.20 0.99 -9.96
N LEU A 117 9.91 -0.07 -10.37
CA LEU A 117 9.31 -1.22 -11.00
C LEU A 117 8.62 -2.17 -10.00
N ALA A 118 9.05 -2.19 -8.75
CA ALA A 118 8.44 -2.99 -7.69
C ALA A 118 7.21 -2.34 -7.06
N ALA A 119 7.05 -1.01 -7.19
CA ALA A 119 5.95 -0.29 -6.58
C ALA A 119 4.58 -0.78 -7.09
N PHE A 120 3.66 -1.08 -6.17
CA PHE A 120 2.30 -1.53 -6.47
C PHE A 120 1.41 -0.37 -6.94
N GLU A 121 1.76 0.85 -6.53
CA GLU A 121 1.22 2.10 -7.05
C GLU A 121 2.39 3.01 -7.42
N PRO A 122 2.30 3.79 -8.51
CA PRO A 122 3.35 4.73 -8.90
C PRO A 122 3.65 5.72 -7.76
N LEU A 123 4.95 5.90 -7.48
CA LEU A 123 5.44 6.80 -6.43
C LEU A 123 6.19 7.98 -7.01
N SER A 124 6.12 9.13 -6.34
CA SER A 124 6.92 10.30 -6.67
C SER A 124 8.42 10.10 -6.39
N LYS A 125 9.25 10.99 -6.94
CA LYS A 125 10.70 11.00 -6.66
C LYS A 125 10.95 11.16 -5.16
N HIS A 126 10.17 12.02 -4.51
CA HIS A 126 10.27 12.27 -3.08
C HIS A 126 10.00 10.99 -2.26
N ALA A 127 8.90 10.30 -2.57
CA ALA A 127 8.53 9.08 -1.84
C ALA A 127 9.55 7.95 -2.05
N ILE A 128 10.06 7.77 -3.28
CA ILE A 128 11.10 6.78 -3.57
C ILE A 128 12.39 7.07 -2.77
N GLN A 129 12.78 8.34 -2.67
CA GLN A 129 13.91 8.78 -1.84
C GLN A 129 13.70 8.49 -0.35
N GLY A 130 12.50 8.80 0.18
CA GLY A 130 12.13 8.52 1.56
C GLY A 130 12.27 7.03 1.90
N LEU A 131 11.69 6.16 1.06
CA LEU A 131 11.78 4.70 1.23
C LEU A 131 13.21 4.18 1.08
N GLN A 132 13.98 4.72 0.13
CA GLN A 132 15.37 4.31 -0.07
C GLN A 132 16.24 4.67 1.15
N LYS A 133 16.07 5.88 1.70
CA LYS A 133 16.74 6.33 2.94
C LYS A 133 16.38 5.42 4.10
N ALA A 134 15.09 5.08 4.27
CA ALA A 134 14.64 4.21 5.35
C ALA A 134 15.19 2.78 5.25
N SER A 135 15.39 2.25 4.04
CA SER A 135 15.91 0.88 3.83
C SER A 135 17.31 0.67 4.44
N GLY A 136 18.11 1.73 4.56
CA GLY A 136 19.47 1.69 5.09
C GLY A 136 20.51 1.16 4.09
N ASN A 137 20.19 1.11 2.79
CA ASN A 137 21.16 0.74 1.73
C ASN A 137 22.24 1.81 1.46
N GLN A 138 22.54 2.66 2.45
CA GLN A 138 23.65 3.61 2.43
C GLN A 138 24.90 3.00 3.07
N GLU A 139 25.31 1.82 2.62
CA GLU A 139 26.65 1.31 2.93
C GLU A 139 27.61 1.87 1.86
N GLY A 140 28.18 3.03 2.16
CA GLY A 140 29.22 3.71 1.39
C GLY A 140 29.92 4.76 2.25
N GLU A 141 31.19 5.04 1.96
CA GLU A 141 32.07 5.94 2.71
C GLU A 141 31.57 7.41 2.77
N TYR A 142 30.54 7.73 1.97
CA TYR A 142 29.80 8.99 1.99
C TYR A 142 28.29 8.71 1.96
N PRO A 143 27.52 9.10 2.99
CA PRO A 143 26.06 8.96 2.96
C PRO A 143 25.51 9.78 1.79
N ASP A 144 24.78 9.13 0.89
CA ASP A 144 24.11 9.81 -0.21
C ASP A 144 22.99 10.65 0.40
N ASN A 145 23.04 11.98 0.31
CA ASN A 145 22.06 12.88 0.95
C ASN A 145 20.61 12.73 0.41
N GLY A 146 20.34 11.71 -0.41
CA GLY A 146 19.07 11.46 -1.09
C GLY A 146 19.08 11.92 -2.55
N GLN A 147 20.22 12.39 -3.05
CA GLN A 147 20.33 12.88 -4.42
C GLN A 147 20.45 11.75 -5.44
N GLY A 148 20.82 10.53 -5.02
CA GLY A 148 20.99 9.39 -5.92
C GLY A 148 19.76 9.07 -6.80
N VAL A 149 18.54 9.17 -6.26
CA VAL A 149 17.30 8.92 -7.01
C VAL A 149 17.06 10.03 -8.04
N ASP A 150 17.21 11.29 -7.65
CA ASP A 150 16.97 12.43 -8.54
C ASP A 150 18.01 12.47 -9.67
N VAL A 151 19.27 12.16 -9.36
CA VAL A 151 20.35 12.02 -10.34
C VAL A 151 20.10 10.87 -11.31
N VAL A 152 19.39 9.81 -10.93
CA VAL A 152 19.03 8.74 -11.87
C VAL A 152 17.83 9.14 -12.71
N ILE A 153 16.76 9.67 -12.09
CA ILE A 153 15.47 9.91 -12.76
C ILE A 153 15.51 11.10 -13.71
N SER A 154 16.22 12.18 -13.35
CA SER A 154 16.33 13.41 -14.17
C SER A 154 16.83 13.16 -15.60
N TRP A 155 17.57 12.08 -15.82
CA TRP A 155 18.10 11.74 -17.15
C TRP A 155 17.26 10.70 -17.90
N LEU A 156 16.18 10.18 -17.31
CA LEU A 156 15.37 9.10 -17.88
C LEU A 156 14.03 9.57 -18.47
N GLY A 157 13.86 10.88 -18.69
CA GLY A 157 12.64 11.49 -19.21
C GLY A 157 12.17 11.07 -20.61
N SER A 158 13.04 10.43 -21.38
CA SER A 158 12.67 9.79 -22.65
C SER A 158 12.01 8.42 -22.46
N LEU A 159 12.15 7.83 -21.27
CA LEU A 159 11.71 6.47 -20.91
C LEU A 159 10.65 6.46 -19.81
N PHE A 160 10.62 7.49 -18.96
CA PHE A 160 9.68 7.64 -17.86
C PHE A 160 8.99 9.01 -17.95
N THR A 161 7.87 9.16 -17.24
CA THR A 161 7.20 10.44 -17.02
C THR A 161 7.27 10.83 -15.56
N GLY A 162 7.17 12.12 -15.29
CA GLY A 162 7.16 12.66 -13.93
C GLY A 162 8.56 13.06 -13.45
N GLU A 163 9.57 13.10 -14.32
CA GLU A 163 10.91 13.55 -13.91
C GLU A 163 10.97 15.03 -13.52
N ASP A 164 10.08 15.86 -14.06
CA ASP A 164 10.12 17.33 -13.92
C ASP A 164 9.72 17.82 -12.51
N ASP A 165 8.79 17.12 -11.86
CA ASP A 165 8.23 17.50 -10.57
C ASP A 165 8.47 16.40 -9.53
N SER A 166 9.03 16.79 -8.39
CA SER A 166 9.38 15.87 -7.29
C SER A 166 8.19 15.15 -6.69
N ASN A 167 6.98 15.70 -6.83
CA ASN A 167 5.74 15.15 -6.29
C ASN A 167 4.91 14.40 -7.35
N THR A 168 5.28 14.47 -8.63
CA THR A 168 4.57 13.75 -9.68
C THR A 168 4.99 12.28 -9.69
N PRO A 169 4.05 11.30 -9.67
CA PRO A 169 4.43 9.90 -9.62
C PRO A 169 5.13 9.43 -10.90
N ILE A 170 6.23 8.72 -10.71
CA ILE A 170 7.09 8.22 -11.78
C ILE A 170 6.46 7.00 -12.43
N ARG A 171 6.32 7.05 -13.77
CA ARG A 171 5.72 5.96 -14.55
C ARG A 171 6.57 5.64 -15.77
N PRO A 172 6.73 4.37 -16.14
CA PRO A 172 7.23 4.01 -17.46
C PRO A 172 6.34 4.65 -18.53
N MET A 173 6.93 5.25 -19.57
CA MET A 173 6.16 5.83 -20.69
C MET A 173 5.28 4.77 -21.38
N HIS A 174 5.69 3.51 -21.32
CA HIS A 174 4.99 2.39 -21.91
C HIS A 174 5.42 1.08 -21.21
N THR A 175 4.60 0.04 -21.31
CA THR A 175 4.90 -1.27 -20.71
C THR A 175 6.16 -1.92 -21.29
N SER A 176 6.51 -1.65 -22.55
CA SER A 176 7.67 -2.28 -23.21
C SER A 176 9.02 -1.94 -22.58
N ILE A 177 9.22 -0.73 -22.04
CA ILE A 177 10.47 -0.40 -21.32
C ILE A 177 10.53 -1.14 -19.98
N ARG A 178 9.39 -1.31 -19.31
CA ARG A 178 9.31 -2.18 -18.12
C ARG A 178 9.69 -3.61 -18.48
N ASP A 179 9.09 -4.16 -19.53
CA ASP A 179 9.37 -5.54 -19.96
C ASP A 179 10.83 -5.72 -20.39
N PHE A 180 11.41 -4.72 -21.05
CA PHE A 180 12.82 -4.70 -21.39
C PHE A 180 13.72 -4.75 -20.15
N LEU A 181 13.49 -3.86 -19.18
CA LEU A 181 14.32 -3.77 -17.96
C LEU A 181 14.22 -4.99 -17.05
N LEU A 182 13.09 -5.72 -17.10
CA LEU A 182 12.86 -6.94 -16.32
C LEU A 182 13.30 -8.23 -17.02
N ASP A 183 13.83 -8.14 -18.24
CA ASP A 183 14.35 -9.29 -19.00
C ASP A 183 15.86 -9.17 -19.16
N GLU A 184 16.60 -10.11 -18.54
CA GLU A 184 18.06 -10.14 -18.53
C GLU A 184 18.65 -10.31 -19.94
N ASN A 185 18.00 -11.11 -20.80
CA ASN A 185 18.47 -11.36 -22.16
C ASN A 185 18.32 -10.11 -23.04
N ARG A 186 17.27 -9.32 -22.81
CA ARG A 186 16.98 -8.11 -23.59
C ARG A 186 17.80 -6.90 -23.12
N SER A 187 17.91 -6.69 -21.81
CA SER A 187 18.53 -5.49 -21.24
C SER A 187 19.97 -5.65 -20.79
N ASN A 188 20.48 -6.89 -20.66
CA ASN A 188 21.87 -7.20 -20.35
C ASN A 188 22.36 -6.43 -19.09
N ILE A 189 23.34 -5.55 -19.24
CA ILE A 189 23.91 -4.75 -18.15
C ILE A 189 22.88 -3.85 -17.43
N PHE A 190 21.80 -3.47 -18.12
CA PHE A 190 20.72 -2.64 -17.59
C PHE A 190 19.63 -3.44 -16.89
N TYR A 191 19.74 -4.77 -16.87
CA TYR A 191 18.78 -5.64 -16.19
C TYR A 191 18.59 -5.27 -14.71
N VAL A 192 17.32 -5.19 -14.34
CA VAL A 192 16.84 -4.88 -12.99
C VAL A 192 16.13 -6.10 -12.44
N ASP A 193 16.72 -6.75 -11.45
CA ASP A 193 16.06 -7.83 -10.73
C ASP A 193 14.91 -7.28 -9.87
N LEU A 194 13.68 -7.66 -10.22
CA LEU A 194 12.50 -7.25 -9.48
C LEU A 194 12.55 -7.72 -8.02
N LYS A 195 13.18 -8.86 -7.72
CA LYS A 195 13.31 -9.36 -6.34
C LYS A 195 14.12 -8.41 -5.47
N ASP A 196 15.18 -7.82 -6.02
CA ASP A 196 15.99 -6.81 -5.31
C ASP A 196 15.14 -5.55 -5.03
N GLY A 197 14.37 -5.11 -6.02
CA GLY A 197 13.40 -4.03 -5.86
C GLY A 197 12.38 -4.32 -4.74
N GLN A 198 11.76 -5.50 -4.75
CA GLN A 198 10.82 -5.94 -3.72
C GLN A 198 11.46 -6.01 -2.33
N MET A 199 12.73 -6.43 -2.24
CA MET A 199 13.50 -6.47 -1.00
C MET A 199 13.78 -5.09 -0.42
N ILE A 200 14.15 -4.13 -1.29
CA ILE A 200 14.36 -2.73 -0.91
C ILE A 200 13.04 -2.14 -0.40
N MET A 201 11.94 -2.36 -1.13
CA MET A 201 10.62 -1.86 -0.76
C MET A 201 10.14 -2.46 0.56
N ALA A 202 10.17 -3.79 0.74
CA ALA A 202 9.76 -4.45 1.98
C ALA A 202 10.53 -3.94 3.20
N THR A 203 11.86 -3.84 3.07
CA THR A 203 12.71 -3.35 4.16
C THR A 203 12.49 -1.86 4.43
N GLY A 204 12.39 -1.05 3.37
CA GLY A 204 12.19 0.39 3.45
C GLY A 204 10.85 0.75 4.11
N THR A 205 9.76 0.13 3.69
CA THR A 205 8.42 0.37 4.25
C THR A 205 8.33 -0.04 5.72
N LEU A 206 8.86 -1.21 6.09
CA LEU A 206 8.83 -1.69 7.48
C LEU A 206 9.67 -0.80 8.41
N LYS A 207 10.85 -0.38 7.97
CA LYS A 207 11.73 0.51 8.76
C LYS A 207 11.18 1.92 8.86
N LEU A 208 10.61 2.46 7.78
CA LEU A 208 9.97 3.77 7.77
C LEU A 208 8.84 3.80 8.80
N MET A 209 7.91 2.85 8.73
CA MET A 209 6.81 2.75 9.69
C MET A 209 7.30 2.56 11.12
N SER A 210 8.31 1.71 11.34
CA SER A 210 8.87 1.50 12.70
C SER A 210 9.54 2.75 13.28
N LYS A 211 9.96 3.69 12.44
CA LYS A 211 10.61 4.94 12.84
C LYS A 211 9.59 6.07 13.03
N GLU A 212 8.62 6.18 12.13
CA GLU A 212 7.73 7.34 12.06
C GLU A 212 6.41 7.16 12.78
N LEU A 213 5.89 5.93 12.86
CA LEU A 213 4.62 5.69 13.54
C LEU A 213 4.81 5.78 15.05
N HIS A 214 3.95 6.55 15.69
CA HIS A 214 3.94 6.78 17.12
C HIS A 214 2.50 6.96 17.60
N PHE A 215 2.33 6.96 18.92
CA PHE A 215 1.03 7.17 19.56
C PHE A 215 0.41 8.51 19.13
N ASN A 216 -0.89 8.47 18.84
CA ASN A 216 -1.68 9.64 18.48
C ASN A 216 -1.09 10.38 17.27
N MET A 217 -0.91 9.63 16.18
CA MET A 217 -0.19 10.07 14.99
C MET A 217 -0.78 11.35 14.38
N CYS A 218 -2.09 11.56 14.54
CA CYS A 218 -2.81 12.74 14.05
C CYS A 218 -3.17 13.75 15.14
N ASN A 219 -2.57 13.67 16.34
CA ASN A 219 -2.83 14.57 17.46
C ASN A 219 -4.32 14.77 17.76
N LEU A 220 -5.11 13.69 17.75
CA LEU A 220 -6.52 13.71 18.07
C LEU A 220 -6.69 14.16 19.52
N GLU A 221 -7.44 15.24 19.72
CA GLU A 221 -7.57 15.93 21.02
C GLU A 221 -8.45 15.16 22.03
N SER A 222 -9.27 14.21 21.56
CA SER A 222 -10.26 13.56 22.39
C SER A 222 -10.53 12.11 21.98
N SER A 223 -10.78 11.24 22.96
CA SER A 223 -11.39 9.93 22.67
C SER A 223 -12.91 10.03 22.53
N TYR A 224 -13.55 11.08 23.07
CA TYR A 224 -15.00 11.19 23.19
C TYR A 224 -15.74 11.48 21.87
N LEU A 225 -15.00 11.71 20.79
CA LEU A 225 -15.54 12.11 19.49
C LEU A 225 -15.22 11.05 18.43
N PHE A 226 -16.00 11.05 17.36
CA PHE A 226 -15.70 10.24 16.17
C PHE A 226 -14.52 10.83 15.40
N ASN A 227 -13.78 9.98 14.67
CA ASN A 227 -12.65 10.40 13.84
C ASN A 227 -13.00 11.58 12.91
N HIS A 228 -14.17 11.52 12.26
CA HIS A 228 -14.64 12.55 11.32
C HIS A 228 -15.00 13.89 11.98
N GLN A 229 -15.19 13.91 13.31
CA GLN A 229 -15.46 15.14 14.06
C GLN A 229 -14.18 15.85 14.51
N MET A 230 -13.07 15.10 14.61
CA MET A 230 -11.77 15.61 15.07
C MET A 230 -10.83 15.97 13.92
N MET A 231 -10.88 15.18 12.85
CA MET A 231 -10.03 15.40 11.69
C MET A 231 -10.51 16.61 10.88
N ASN A 232 -9.73 17.69 10.92
CA ASN A 232 -9.94 18.82 10.04
C ASN A 232 -9.19 18.62 8.70
N VAL A 233 -9.47 19.47 7.71
CA VAL A 233 -8.85 19.39 6.38
C VAL A 233 -7.32 19.54 6.43
N LYS A 234 -6.79 20.39 7.32
CA LYS A 234 -5.36 20.64 7.44
C LYS A 234 -4.59 19.44 7.98
N ASP A 235 -5.18 18.71 8.92
CA ASP A 235 -4.56 17.50 9.49
C ASP A 235 -4.51 16.38 8.44
N MET A 236 -5.56 16.27 7.61
CA MET A 236 -5.55 15.38 6.44
C MET A 236 -4.50 15.80 5.42
N GLU A 237 -4.43 17.08 5.05
CA GLU A 237 -3.44 17.60 4.09
C GLU A 237 -1.99 17.41 4.58
N ALA A 238 -1.72 17.70 5.86
CA ALA A 238 -0.39 17.53 6.45
C ALA A 238 0.07 16.06 6.41
N PHE A 239 -0.86 15.12 6.51
CA PHE A 239 -0.56 13.69 6.46
C PHE A 239 -0.53 13.14 5.03
N GLU A 240 -1.39 13.64 4.12
CA GLU A 240 -1.35 13.33 2.69
C GLU A 240 -0.02 13.76 2.05
N ASN A 241 0.65 14.77 2.61
CA ASN A 241 2.02 15.15 2.23
C ASN A 241 3.09 14.09 2.54
N LYS A 242 2.76 12.99 3.24
CA LYS A 242 3.67 11.87 3.54
C LYS A 242 3.38 10.65 2.67
N GLU A 243 3.45 10.83 1.35
CA GLU A 243 3.16 9.80 0.35
C GLU A 243 3.86 8.45 0.65
N GLU A 244 5.15 8.47 1.01
CA GLU A 244 5.91 7.26 1.33
C GLU A 244 5.37 6.50 2.55
N LEU A 245 4.85 7.21 3.55
CA LEU A 245 4.31 6.60 4.76
C LEU A 245 2.94 5.98 4.47
N MET A 246 2.11 6.66 3.67
CA MET A 246 0.83 6.11 3.19
C MET A 246 1.04 4.83 2.40
N TYR A 247 1.96 4.90 1.43
CA TYR A 247 2.34 3.75 0.64
C TYR A 247 2.86 2.61 1.53
N ALA A 248 3.75 2.92 2.48
CA ALA A 248 4.28 1.92 3.40
C ALA A 248 3.19 1.25 4.22
N CYS A 249 2.22 2.00 4.77
CA CYS A 249 1.12 1.47 5.57
C CYS A 249 0.22 0.52 4.78
N LEU A 250 0.05 0.72 3.47
CA LEU A 250 -0.83 -0.07 2.62
C LEU A 250 -0.13 -1.28 1.98
N PHE A 251 1.12 -1.14 1.57
CA PHE A 251 1.77 -2.10 0.66
C PHE A 251 2.94 -2.89 1.25
N TRP A 252 3.40 -2.60 2.48
CA TRP A 252 4.55 -3.30 3.09
C TRP A 252 4.43 -4.83 3.05
N SER A 253 3.21 -5.35 3.27
CA SER A 253 2.95 -6.78 3.34
C SER A 253 2.88 -7.45 1.98
N TYR A 254 2.56 -6.70 0.92
CA TYR A 254 2.59 -7.18 -0.46
C TYR A 254 4.04 -7.36 -0.93
N HIS A 255 4.91 -6.40 -0.60
CA HIS A 255 6.35 -6.54 -0.82
C HIS A 255 6.93 -7.70 -0.02
N LEU A 256 6.50 -7.86 1.24
CA LEU A 256 6.91 -8.98 2.09
C LEU A 256 6.54 -10.34 1.46
N ASP A 257 5.34 -10.47 0.91
CA ASP A 257 4.90 -11.70 0.25
C ASP A 257 5.68 -12.00 -1.05
N ALA A 258 6.21 -10.97 -1.71
CA ALA A 258 7.00 -11.12 -2.94
C ALA A 258 8.47 -11.51 -2.70
N VAL A 259 8.97 -11.38 -1.46
CA VAL A 259 10.38 -11.68 -1.13
C VAL A 259 10.56 -13.04 -0.45
N GLU A 260 11.75 -13.60 -0.62
CA GLU A 260 12.13 -14.84 0.06
C GLU A 260 12.27 -14.61 1.57
N TYR A 261 12.03 -15.67 2.36
CA TYR A 261 12.20 -15.61 3.80
C TYR A 261 13.68 -15.41 4.16
N GLY A 262 13.98 -14.37 4.94
CA GLY A 262 15.35 -14.01 5.29
C GLY A 262 15.46 -13.27 6.63
N SER A 263 16.60 -13.42 7.31
CA SER A 263 16.82 -12.87 8.66
C SER A 263 16.79 -11.34 8.72
N LYS A 264 17.31 -10.65 7.70
CA LYS A 264 17.31 -9.17 7.62
C LYS A 264 15.90 -8.60 7.60
N VAL A 265 15.02 -9.16 6.76
CA VAL A 265 13.61 -8.76 6.67
C VAL A 265 12.85 -9.20 7.92
N LEU A 266 13.12 -10.41 8.44
CA LEU A 266 12.50 -10.91 9.67
C LEU A 266 12.73 -9.96 10.86
N ASN A 267 13.93 -9.40 11.00
CA ASN A 267 14.21 -8.41 12.03
C ASN A 267 13.38 -7.14 11.85
N SER A 268 13.20 -6.67 10.61
CA SER A 268 12.37 -5.50 10.30
C SER A 268 10.89 -5.76 10.58
N VAL A 269 10.39 -6.95 10.24
CA VAL A 269 9.02 -7.41 10.60
C VAL A 269 8.86 -7.47 12.11
N LYS A 270 9.86 -8.02 12.82
CA LYS A 270 9.83 -8.12 14.27
C LYS A 270 9.75 -6.76 14.95
N GLU A 271 10.61 -5.81 14.58
CA GLU A 271 10.58 -4.46 15.16
C GLU A 271 9.24 -3.78 14.90
N PHE A 272 8.72 -3.85 13.66
CA PHE A 272 7.42 -3.30 13.30
C PHE A 272 6.29 -3.92 14.15
N MET A 273 6.19 -5.25 14.17
CA MET A 273 5.10 -5.96 14.83
C MET A 273 5.08 -5.76 16.35
N LEU A 274 6.24 -5.59 16.97
CA LEU A 274 6.34 -5.45 18.43
C LEU A 274 6.21 -4.00 18.92
N ARG A 275 6.51 -3.01 18.06
CA ARG A 275 6.56 -1.59 18.47
C ARG A 275 5.54 -0.71 17.78
N ALA A 276 5.30 -0.93 16.48
CA ALA A 276 4.59 0.03 15.64
C ALA A 276 3.23 -0.46 15.14
N VAL A 277 2.89 -1.74 15.30
CA VAL A 277 1.67 -2.31 14.68
C VAL A 277 0.37 -1.71 15.21
N ILE A 278 0.33 -1.28 16.48
CA ILE A 278 -0.84 -0.61 17.06
C ILE A 278 -1.03 0.78 16.44
N PHE A 279 0.05 1.54 16.27
CA PHE A 279 0.06 2.85 15.61
C PHE A 279 -0.27 2.72 14.12
N TRP A 280 0.19 1.65 13.47
CA TRP A 280 -0.21 1.34 12.10
C TRP A 280 -1.72 1.10 11.98
N MET A 281 -2.32 0.35 12.92
CA MET A 281 -3.78 0.18 12.96
C MET A 281 -4.52 1.48 13.24
N GLU A 282 -3.95 2.38 14.05
CA GLU A 282 -4.46 3.74 14.25
C GLU A 282 -4.51 4.52 12.93
N VAL A 283 -3.39 4.57 12.20
CA VAL A 283 -3.33 5.26 10.90
C VAL A 283 -4.32 4.66 9.90
N LEU A 284 -4.46 3.34 9.84
CA LEU A 284 -5.45 2.69 8.99
C LEU A 284 -6.90 3.00 9.38
N GLY A 285 -7.20 3.13 10.67
CA GLY A 285 -8.51 3.54 11.17
C GLY A 285 -8.87 4.96 10.75
N ILE A 286 -7.91 5.89 10.90
CA ILE A 286 -8.04 7.29 10.51
C ILE A 286 -8.37 7.42 9.01
N TRP A 287 -7.75 6.62 8.16
CA TRP A 287 -8.00 6.63 6.71
C TRP A 287 -9.15 5.75 6.23
N SER A 288 -9.87 5.09 7.14
CA SER A 288 -10.88 4.10 6.78
C SER A 288 -10.32 3.00 5.85
N LYS A 289 -9.07 2.58 6.09
CA LYS A 289 -8.34 1.51 5.39
C LYS A 289 -8.06 0.31 6.29
N VAL A 290 -8.90 0.11 7.31
CA VAL A 290 -8.75 -0.98 8.30
C VAL A 290 -8.67 -2.36 7.67
N ASN A 291 -9.23 -2.54 6.47
CA ASN A 291 -9.17 -3.79 5.71
C ASN A 291 -7.77 -4.21 5.23
N ALA A 292 -6.82 -3.27 5.23
CA ALA A 292 -5.42 -3.60 5.02
C ALA A 292 -4.86 -4.45 6.18
N VAL A 293 -5.50 -4.45 7.36
CA VAL A 293 -5.08 -5.26 8.52
C VAL A 293 -5.13 -6.75 8.19
N SER A 294 -6.31 -7.28 7.84
CA SER A 294 -6.44 -8.71 7.57
C SER A 294 -5.62 -9.18 6.38
N LYS A 295 -5.54 -8.37 5.32
CA LYS A 295 -4.71 -8.69 4.16
C LYS A 295 -3.23 -8.74 4.50
N SER A 296 -2.76 -7.75 5.25
CA SER A 296 -1.34 -7.68 5.61
C SER A 296 -0.92 -8.79 6.55
N MET A 297 -1.77 -9.13 7.51
CA MET A 297 -1.51 -10.27 8.40
C MET A 297 -1.60 -11.61 7.66
N TYR A 298 -2.51 -11.76 6.68
CA TYR A 298 -2.52 -12.94 5.83
C TYR A 298 -1.20 -13.09 5.06
N ASN A 299 -0.76 -12.06 4.36
CA ASN A 299 0.51 -12.07 3.61
C ASN A 299 1.70 -12.38 4.53
N THR A 300 1.73 -11.77 5.72
CA THR A 300 2.77 -12.02 6.73
C THR A 300 2.78 -13.47 7.20
N LEU A 301 1.61 -14.06 7.45
CA LEU A 301 1.50 -15.47 7.84
C LEU A 301 1.97 -16.41 6.71
N GLN A 302 1.60 -16.13 5.46
CA GLN A 302 2.07 -16.92 4.32
C GLN A 302 3.61 -16.86 4.20
N TRP A 303 4.18 -15.66 4.36
CA TRP A 303 5.61 -15.47 4.31
C TRP A 303 6.36 -16.19 5.45
N LEU A 304 5.89 -16.06 6.71
CA LEU A 304 6.50 -16.74 7.87
C LEU A 304 6.50 -18.26 7.71
N ARG A 305 5.41 -18.83 7.17
CA ARG A 305 5.24 -20.27 6.94
C ARG A 305 6.16 -20.84 5.86
N ARG A 306 6.79 -20.01 5.03
CA ARG A 306 7.82 -20.44 4.06
C ARG A 306 9.15 -20.78 4.73
N SER A 307 9.34 -20.41 6.01
CA SER A 307 10.56 -20.71 6.75
C SER A 307 10.77 -22.23 6.89
N ARG A 308 11.94 -22.72 6.44
CA ARG A 308 12.33 -24.12 6.60
C ARG A 308 12.70 -24.50 8.03
N ASN A 309 13.04 -23.52 8.87
CA ASN A 309 13.44 -23.73 10.26
C ASN A 309 12.67 -22.75 11.16
N VAL A 310 11.65 -23.27 11.84
CA VAL A 310 10.74 -22.45 12.66
C VAL A 310 11.39 -22.13 14.00
N GLY A 311 12.24 -21.10 13.99
CA GLY A 311 12.84 -20.53 15.20
C GLY A 311 11.79 -19.90 16.12
N LYS A 312 12.16 -19.68 17.39
CA LYS A 312 11.27 -19.09 18.41
C LYS A 312 10.67 -17.75 17.97
N ALA A 313 11.46 -16.89 17.34
CA ALA A 313 11.00 -15.59 16.85
C ALA A 313 9.90 -15.72 15.78
N THR A 314 10.06 -16.64 14.83
CA THR A 314 9.06 -16.91 13.78
C THR A 314 7.73 -17.34 14.39
N ARG A 315 7.74 -18.25 15.38
CA ARG A 315 6.50 -18.70 16.07
C ARG A 315 5.79 -17.56 16.80
N ILE A 316 6.56 -16.71 17.48
CA ILE A 316 6.02 -15.54 18.18
C ILE A 316 5.32 -14.61 17.18
N LEU A 317 5.95 -14.34 16.04
CA LEU A 317 5.39 -13.50 14.99
C LEU A 317 4.19 -14.14 14.29
N GLU A 318 4.18 -15.46 14.09
CA GLU A 318 3.02 -16.18 13.55
C GLU A 318 1.80 -16.07 14.47
N THR A 319 2.00 -16.30 15.78
CA THR A 319 0.95 -16.11 16.77
C THR A 319 0.46 -14.67 16.76
N LEU A 320 1.37 -13.70 16.82
CA LEU A 320 1.04 -12.28 16.86
C LEU A 320 0.27 -11.84 15.61
N ALA A 321 0.70 -12.24 14.41
CA ALA A 321 0.00 -11.94 13.16
C ALA A 321 -1.42 -12.55 13.13
N GLY A 322 -1.58 -13.78 13.64
CA GLY A 322 -2.88 -14.40 13.80
C GLY A 322 -3.79 -13.64 14.78
N GLU A 323 -3.25 -13.11 15.87
CA GLU A 323 -3.99 -12.31 16.84
C GLU A 323 -4.35 -10.92 16.31
N ILE A 324 -3.44 -10.25 15.60
CA ILE A 324 -3.72 -8.95 14.96
C ILE A 324 -4.80 -9.10 13.89
N LYS A 325 -4.80 -10.21 13.12
CA LYS A 325 -5.89 -10.50 12.18
C LYS A 325 -7.24 -10.61 12.91
N LYS A 326 -7.29 -11.32 14.04
CA LYS A 326 -8.53 -11.42 14.85
C LYS A 326 -8.92 -10.07 15.45
N PHE A 327 -7.94 -9.29 15.89
CA PHE A 327 -8.16 -7.94 16.38
C PHE A 327 -8.80 -7.05 15.32
N GLY A 328 -8.29 -7.09 14.08
CA GLY A 328 -8.88 -6.42 12.92
C GLY A 328 -10.36 -6.74 12.73
N HIS A 329 -10.72 -8.03 12.75
CA HIS A 329 -12.12 -8.44 12.58
C HIS A 329 -13.06 -7.99 13.72
N ILE A 330 -12.59 -8.03 14.97
CA ILE A 330 -13.44 -7.68 16.13
C ILE A 330 -13.53 -6.17 16.28
N PHE A 331 -12.40 -5.49 16.27
CA PHE A 331 -12.27 -4.08 16.64
C PHE A 331 -12.27 -3.14 15.44
N GLY A 332 -12.35 -3.65 14.21
CA GLY A 332 -12.17 -2.82 13.01
C GLY A 332 -13.24 -1.77 12.78
N ARG A 333 -14.47 -2.02 13.24
CA ARG A 333 -15.52 -1.00 13.27
C ARG A 333 -15.14 0.16 14.18
N MET A 334 -14.72 -0.15 15.40
CA MET A 334 -14.26 0.85 16.37
C MET A 334 -13.10 1.64 15.81
N MET A 335 -12.11 1.00 15.19
CA MET A 335 -10.98 1.70 14.56
C MET A 335 -11.44 2.71 13.50
N THR A 336 -12.45 2.35 12.70
CA THR A 336 -12.98 3.24 11.67
C THR A 336 -13.75 4.42 12.26
N GLU A 337 -14.45 4.20 13.38
CA GLU A 337 -15.33 5.20 14.02
C GLU A 337 -14.56 6.12 15.00
N SER A 338 -13.63 5.60 15.80
CA SER A 338 -12.81 6.33 16.78
C SER A 338 -11.50 5.58 17.08
N THR A 339 -10.38 6.01 16.51
CA THR A 339 -9.08 5.35 16.71
C THR A 339 -8.46 5.47 18.09
N PRO A 340 -8.68 6.54 18.91
CA PRO A 340 -8.19 6.58 20.28
C PRO A 340 -8.67 5.39 21.12
N HIS A 341 -9.82 4.82 20.78
CA HIS A 341 -10.37 3.64 21.43
C HIS A 341 -9.59 2.35 21.17
N LEU A 342 -8.57 2.34 20.29
CA LEU A 342 -7.55 1.28 20.24
C LEU A 342 -6.86 1.10 21.59
N TYR A 343 -6.54 2.21 22.26
CA TYR A 343 -5.77 2.24 23.49
C TYR A 343 -6.64 2.03 24.73
N ILE A 344 -7.84 2.60 24.71
CA ILE A 344 -8.77 2.59 25.86
C ILE A 344 -9.65 1.33 25.86
N SER A 345 -10.14 0.91 24.69
CA SER A 345 -11.04 -0.25 24.57
C SER A 345 -10.33 -1.45 23.96
N GLY A 346 -9.69 -1.27 22.80
CA GLY A 346 -9.07 -2.36 22.04
C GLY A 346 -8.16 -3.24 22.89
N ILE A 347 -7.12 -2.64 23.48
CA ILE A 347 -6.13 -3.36 24.30
C ILE A 347 -6.77 -3.96 25.55
N THR A 348 -7.66 -3.22 26.22
CA THR A 348 -8.30 -3.68 27.46
C THR A 348 -9.08 -4.97 27.23
N PHE A 349 -9.90 -5.04 26.19
CA PHE A 349 -10.76 -6.20 25.91
C PHE A 349 -10.05 -7.42 25.29
N LEU A 350 -8.74 -7.31 25.00
CA LEU A 350 -7.96 -8.44 24.52
C LEU A 350 -7.93 -9.57 25.57
N PRO A 351 -7.92 -10.86 25.16
CA PRO A 351 -7.84 -11.97 26.10
C PRO A 351 -6.55 -11.97 26.93
N THR A 352 -6.59 -12.46 28.18
CA THR A 352 -5.38 -12.50 29.05
C THR A 352 -4.26 -13.40 28.52
N THR A 353 -4.61 -14.43 27.73
CA THR A 353 -3.58 -15.27 27.07
C THR A 353 -3.07 -14.66 25.76
N SER A 354 -3.60 -13.51 25.33
CA SER A 354 -3.16 -12.87 24.09
C SER A 354 -1.76 -12.32 24.25
N LEU A 355 -0.89 -12.70 23.32
CA LEU A 355 0.45 -12.15 23.22
C LEU A 355 0.39 -10.65 22.87
N LEU A 356 -0.55 -10.25 22.01
CA LEU A 356 -0.78 -8.84 21.67
C LEU A 356 -1.10 -8.02 22.93
N GLN A 357 -1.98 -8.53 23.81
CA GLN A 357 -2.28 -7.90 25.09
C GLN A 357 -1.03 -7.76 25.96
N GLN A 358 -0.29 -8.85 26.13
CA GLN A 358 0.88 -8.90 27.02
C GLN A 358 2.02 -7.96 26.58
N ILE A 359 2.11 -7.69 25.28
CA ILE A 359 3.09 -6.77 24.70
C ILE A 359 2.64 -5.33 24.91
N PHE A 360 1.41 -4.98 24.49
CA PHE A 360 1.00 -3.58 24.40
C PHE A 360 0.45 -3.01 25.71
N VAL A 361 -0.16 -3.82 26.58
CA VAL A 361 -0.64 -3.32 27.89
C VAL A 361 0.48 -2.71 28.73
N LYS A 362 1.72 -3.20 28.55
CA LYS A 362 2.92 -2.73 29.26
C LYS A 362 3.48 -1.42 28.71
N GLN A 363 3.03 -0.98 27.54
CA GLN A 363 3.50 0.25 26.90
C GLN A 363 2.76 1.50 27.41
N PHE A 364 1.68 1.32 28.18
CA PHE A 364 0.84 2.41 28.68
C PHE A 364 0.88 2.46 30.21
N GLU A 365 0.93 3.66 30.79
CA GLU A 365 1.20 3.87 32.22
C GLU A 365 0.01 3.51 33.13
N SER A 366 -1.23 3.50 32.62
CA SER A 366 -2.44 3.18 33.40
C SER A 366 -3.55 2.57 32.54
N PRO A 367 -3.37 1.34 32.04
CA PRO A 367 -4.39 0.68 31.23
C PRO A 367 -5.62 0.35 32.08
N ALA A 368 -6.82 0.51 31.51
CA ALA A 368 -8.03 0.01 32.12
C ALA A 368 -7.93 -1.51 32.31
N ASN A 369 -8.30 -1.99 33.50
CA ASN A 369 -8.13 -3.38 33.90
C ASN A 369 -9.47 -3.99 34.37
N PHE A 370 -9.61 -5.28 34.11
CA PHE A 370 -10.72 -6.08 34.62
C PHE A 370 -10.44 -6.50 36.06
N LEU A 371 -11.39 -6.26 36.97
CA LEU A 371 -11.32 -6.83 38.32
C LEU A 371 -11.87 -8.26 38.36
N GLN A 372 -12.87 -8.58 37.51
CA GLN A 372 -13.47 -9.91 37.40
C GLN A 372 -14.03 -10.15 35.99
N GLY A 373 -13.99 -11.40 35.51
CA GLY A 373 -14.62 -11.82 34.25
C GLY A 373 -13.81 -11.57 32.97
N HIS A 374 -12.52 -11.24 33.10
CA HIS A 374 -11.63 -11.11 31.94
C HIS A 374 -11.51 -12.45 31.21
N ARG A 375 -11.86 -12.47 29.92
CA ARG A 375 -11.74 -13.69 29.12
C ARG A 375 -10.29 -14.12 28.97
N ALA A 376 -10.07 -15.42 29.13
CA ALA A 376 -8.76 -16.02 28.86
C ALA A 376 -8.53 -16.18 27.35
N ILE A 377 -9.57 -16.46 26.57
CA ILE A 377 -9.48 -16.74 25.13
C ILE A 377 -10.34 -15.77 24.31
N TRP A 378 -9.99 -15.62 23.03
CA TRP A 378 -10.78 -14.87 22.06
C TRP A 378 -12.23 -15.39 22.01
N PRO A 379 -13.24 -14.51 21.92
CA PRO A 379 -14.62 -14.95 21.73
C PRO A 379 -14.79 -15.67 20.39
N ALA A 380 -15.89 -16.40 20.24
CA ALA A 380 -16.38 -16.73 18.91
C ALA A 380 -16.71 -15.41 18.19
N LEU A 381 -16.21 -15.25 16.97
CA LEU A 381 -16.36 -14.03 16.18
C LEU A 381 -17.83 -13.88 15.77
N GLU A 382 -18.55 -12.88 16.27
CA GLU A 382 -19.95 -12.58 15.91
C GLU A 382 -20.06 -11.13 15.41
N VAL A 383 -19.48 -10.84 14.25
CA VAL A 383 -19.70 -9.55 13.58
C VAL A 383 -21.09 -9.54 12.95
N SER A 384 -21.98 -8.66 13.42
CA SER A 384 -23.31 -8.47 12.85
C SER A 384 -23.28 -7.46 11.70
N LEU A 385 -23.57 -7.92 10.48
CA LEU A 385 -23.64 -7.10 9.27
C LEU A 385 -25.11 -6.72 9.00
N SER A 386 -25.41 -5.42 9.03
CA SER A 386 -26.78 -4.91 8.85
C SER A 386 -26.91 -4.06 7.58
N GLY A 387 -27.95 -4.31 6.80
CA GLY A 387 -28.28 -3.50 5.63
C GLY A 387 -29.16 -4.17 4.58
N HIS A 388 -29.23 -5.50 4.54
CA HIS A 388 -30.27 -6.17 3.76
C HIS A 388 -31.65 -5.81 4.30
N LYS A 389 -32.63 -5.66 3.40
CA LYS A 389 -34.01 -5.27 3.73
C LYS A 389 -34.94 -6.46 3.90
N ASP A 390 -34.43 -7.66 3.66
CA ASP A 390 -35.15 -8.93 3.74
C ASP A 390 -34.18 -10.06 4.14
N GLU A 391 -34.67 -11.28 4.29
CA GLU A 391 -33.90 -12.46 4.69
C GLU A 391 -32.63 -12.62 3.85
N VAL A 392 -31.50 -12.82 4.53
CA VAL A 392 -30.23 -13.18 3.90
C VAL A 392 -30.27 -14.67 3.59
N THR A 393 -30.19 -14.99 2.30
CA THR A 393 -30.35 -16.35 1.77
C THR A 393 -29.01 -17.04 1.53
N SER A 394 -27.92 -16.28 1.36
CA SER A 394 -26.58 -16.82 1.14
C SER A 394 -25.48 -15.85 1.57
N VAL A 395 -24.33 -16.38 1.99
CA VAL A 395 -23.13 -15.62 2.36
C VAL A 395 -21.85 -16.36 1.93
N ALA A 396 -20.78 -15.63 1.67
CA ALA A 396 -19.48 -16.17 1.26
C ALA A 396 -18.31 -15.25 1.70
N PHE A 397 -17.17 -15.82 2.11
CA PHE A 397 -15.94 -15.07 2.35
C PHE A 397 -15.04 -15.05 1.10
N SER A 398 -14.28 -13.97 0.91
CA SER A 398 -13.15 -13.99 -0.02
C SER A 398 -12.05 -14.95 0.50
N PRO A 399 -11.24 -15.56 -0.40
CA PRO A 399 -10.17 -16.49 0.01
C PRO A 399 -9.16 -15.91 1.00
N ASP A 400 -8.90 -14.60 0.95
CA ASP A 400 -8.03 -13.91 1.90
C ASP A 400 -8.73 -13.46 3.19
N GLY A 401 -10.06 -13.59 3.25
CA GLY A 401 -10.91 -13.20 4.37
C GLY A 401 -11.14 -11.70 4.51
N THR A 402 -10.81 -10.90 3.49
CA THR A 402 -10.95 -9.43 3.54
C THR A 402 -12.34 -8.93 3.16
N ARG A 403 -13.16 -9.78 2.53
CA ARG A 403 -14.50 -9.44 2.05
C ARG A 403 -15.50 -10.53 2.41
N ILE A 404 -16.74 -10.11 2.63
CA ILE A 404 -17.90 -10.99 2.73
C ILE A 404 -18.87 -10.59 1.61
N VAL A 405 -19.45 -11.55 0.91
CA VAL A 405 -20.54 -11.33 -0.05
C VAL A 405 -21.79 -11.95 0.53
N SER A 406 -22.93 -11.26 0.45
CA SER A 406 -24.22 -11.79 0.86
C SER A 406 -25.29 -11.57 -0.20
N GLY A 407 -26.13 -12.58 -0.41
CA GLY A 407 -27.35 -12.52 -1.22
C GLY A 407 -28.59 -12.54 -0.33
N SER A 408 -29.66 -11.88 -0.75
CA SER A 408 -30.90 -11.77 0.02
C SER A 408 -32.16 -11.88 -0.85
N LYS A 409 -33.29 -12.15 -0.19
CA LYS A 409 -34.65 -12.02 -0.77
C LYS A 409 -34.98 -10.58 -1.17
N ASP A 410 -34.22 -9.58 -0.72
CA ASP A 410 -34.33 -8.20 -1.18
C ASP A 410 -33.83 -7.98 -2.62
N LYS A 411 -33.49 -9.07 -3.32
CA LYS A 411 -33.03 -9.13 -4.72
C LYS A 411 -31.69 -8.44 -4.96
N SER A 412 -30.95 -8.15 -3.88
CA SER A 412 -29.63 -7.53 -3.95
C SER A 412 -28.53 -8.47 -3.49
N VAL A 413 -27.33 -8.22 -4.03
CA VAL A 413 -26.07 -8.75 -3.50
C VAL A 413 -25.32 -7.60 -2.83
N ARG A 414 -24.84 -7.82 -1.61
CA ARG A 414 -24.00 -6.86 -0.87
C ARG A 414 -22.61 -7.42 -0.70
N ILE A 415 -21.63 -6.52 -0.76
CA ILE A 415 -20.24 -6.82 -0.42
C ILE A 415 -19.95 -6.05 0.85
N TRP A 416 -19.29 -6.72 1.80
CA TRP A 416 -18.90 -6.16 3.07
C TRP A 416 -17.41 -6.27 3.25
N ASP A 417 -16.88 -5.30 3.96
CA ASP A 417 -15.53 -5.31 4.45
C ASP A 417 -15.48 -6.15 5.73
N ALA A 418 -14.68 -7.22 5.73
CA ALA A 418 -14.70 -8.20 6.81
C ALA A 418 -14.14 -7.67 8.14
N ASP A 419 -13.25 -6.67 8.08
CA ASP A 419 -12.65 -6.05 9.27
C ASP A 419 -13.55 -4.97 9.88
N SER A 420 -14.09 -4.08 9.06
CA SER A 420 -14.92 -2.96 9.54
C SER A 420 -16.40 -3.30 9.67
N GLY A 421 -16.86 -4.39 9.05
CA GLY A 421 -18.28 -4.73 8.91
C GLY A 421 -19.07 -3.74 8.05
N THR A 422 -18.39 -2.83 7.34
CA THR A 422 -19.01 -1.80 6.52
C THR A 422 -19.36 -2.34 5.13
N ALA A 423 -20.41 -1.79 4.50
CA ALA A 423 -20.77 -2.16 3.14
C ALA A 423 -19.77 -1.54 2.13
N VAL A 424 -19.22 -2.38 1.25
CA VAL A 424 -18.33 -1.97 0.15
C VAL A 424 -19.19 -1.60 -1.05
N GLY A 425 -19.38 -0.29 -1.25
CA GLY A 425 -20.14 0.24 -2.37
C GLY A 425 -21.67 0.12 -2.19
N LYS A 426 -22.40 0.33 -3.30
CA LYS A 426 -23.87 0.20 -3.32
C LYS A 426 -24.27 -1.26 -3.49
N PRO A 427 -25.46 -1.68 -2.99
CA PRO A 427 -25.99 -3.00 -3.28
C PRO A 427 -26.02 -3.25 -4.79
N LEU A 428 -25.53 -4.41 -5.21
CA LEU A 428 -25.60 -4.85 -6.59
C LEU A 428 -27.04 -5.28 -6.86
N GLN A 429 -27.70 -4.56 -7.77
CA GLN A 429 -29.09 -4.76 -8.14
C GLN A 429 -29.17 -5.18 -9.61
N GLY A 430 -30.12 -6.06 -9.94
CA GLY A 430 -30.29 -6.59 -11.29
C GLY A 430 -31.00 -7.94 -11.34
N HIS A 431 -31.00 -8.67 -10.23
CA HIS A 431 -31.81 -9.89 -10.10
C HIS A 431 -33.30 -9.53 -10.02
N THR A 432 -34.12 -10.23 -10.79
CA THR A 432 -35.58 -10.03 -10.79
C THR A 432 -36.28 -10.81 -9.67
N ASP A 433 -35.55 -11.67 -8.98
CA ASP A 433 -36.03 -12.54 -7.90
C ASP A 433 -34.98 -12.74 -6.78
N GLU A 434 -35.33 -13.49 -5.74
CA GLU A 434 -34.46 -13.79 -4.60
C GLU A 434 -33.10 -14.38 -4.99
N VAL A 435 -32.04 -13.93 -4.34
CA VAL A 435 -30.67 -14.43 -4.60
C VAL A 435 -30.40 -15.65 -3.73
N THR A 436 -30.76 -16.83 -4.21
CA THR A 436 -30.72 -18.08 -3.42
C THR A 436 -29.33 -18.65 -3.16
N SER A 437 -28.30 -18.21 -3.90
CA SER A 437 -26.93 -18.70 -3.70
C SER A 437 -25.87 -17.67 -4.09
N THR A 438 -24.86 -17.52 -3.25
CA THR A 438 -23.58 -16.86 -3.51
C THR A 438 -22.46 -17.85 -3.20
N ALA A 439 -21.47 -18.03 -4.08
CA ALA A 439 -20.45 -19.07 -3.91
C ALA A 439 -19.09 -18.50 -3.45
N SER A 440 -18.72 -18.82 -2.22
CA SER A 440 -17.39 -19.29 -1.76
C SER A 440 -17.55 -19.78 -0.29
N HIS A 441 -16.97 -20.92 0.05
CA HIS A 441 -17.52 -21.93 0.99
C HIS A 441 -17.68 -21.58 2.50
N ILE A 442 -18.74 -22.17 3.10
CA ILE A 442 -19.11 -22.43 4.53
C ILE A 442 -20.10 -21.44 5.23
N ILE A 443 -20.99 -22.06 6.03
CA ILE A 443 -22.28 -21.66 6.64
C ILE A 443 -22.14 -21.30 8.14
N PHE A 444 -22.96 -20.39 8.69
CA PHE A 444 -23.29 -20.35 10.14
C PHE A 444 -24.71 -19.79 10.45
N HIS A 445 -25.23 -20.15 11.64
CA HIS A 445 -26.56 -19.82 12.19
C HIS A 445 -26.55 -18.54 13.08
N PRO A 446 -27.67 -17.80 13.19
CA PRO A 446 -27.77 -16.64 14.07
C PRO A 446 -28.19 -17.03 15.50
N PRO A 447 -27.69 -16.38 16.56
CA PRO A 447 -28.41 -16.26 17.81
C PRO A 447 -29.33 -15.04 17.76
N THR A 448 -30.63 -15.28 17.90
CA THR A 448 -31.64 -14.26 18.17
C THR A 448 -31.79 -14.07 19.68
N SER A 449 -31.13 -13.07 20.25
CA SER A 449 -31.61 -12.38 21.46
C SER A 449 -30.75 -11.15 21.74
N THR A 450 -31.34 -9.96 21.63
CA THR A 450 -30.81 -8.73 22.21
C THR A 450 -30.89 -8.80 23.74
N PRO A 451 -29.82 -8.52 24.51
CA PRO A 451 -29.94 -8.44 25.95
C PRO A 451 -30.59 -7.10 26.32
N SER A 452 -31.86 -7.15 26.73
CA SER A 452 -32.60 -6.04 27.34
C SER A 452 -32.11 -5.67 28.74
N ALA A 453 -31.02 -6.27 29.22
CA ALA A 453 -30.56 -6.17 30.62
C ALA A 453 -29.50 -5.09 30.88
N ILE A 454 -28.92 -4.47 29.83
CA ILE A 454 -27.78 -3.54 30.00
C ILE A 454 -28.24 -2.12 30.36
N SER A 455 -29.44 -1.69 29.92
CA SER A 455 -30.02 -0.40 30.31
C SER A 455 -30.26 -0.29 31.82
N ASP A 456 -30.45 -1.42 32.49
CA ASP A 456 -30.68 -1.47 33.94
C ASP A 456 -29.38 -1.35 34.76
N LEU A 457 -28.22 -1.67 34.16
CA LEU A 457 -26.90 -1.59 34.80
C LEU A 457 -26.28 -0.19 34.71
N PHE A 458 -26.59 0.56 33.66
CA PHE A 458 -26.10 1.92 33.44
C PHE A 458 -27.25 2.86 33.07
N PRO A 459 -28.12 3.26 34.02
CA PRO A 459 -29.31 4.07 33.73
C PRO A 459 -29.00 5.47 33.15
N MET A 460 -27.73 5.88 33.16
CA MET A 460 -27.24 7.15 32.62
C MET A 460 -26.54 7.02 31.27
N LEU A 461 -26.32 5.81 30.73
CA LEU A 461 -25.56 5.57 29.50
C LEU A 461 -26.37 4.70 28.53
N GLU A 462 -26.21 4.96 27.24
CA GLU A 462 -26.87 4.19 26.18
C GLU A 462 -25.88 3.21 25.55
N LEU A 463 -26.14 1.90 25.67
CA LEU A 463 -25.41 0.89 24.90
C LEU A 463 -26.11 0.68 23.55
N ARG A 464 -25.44 1.08 22.48
CA ARG A 464 -25.90 0.88 21.11
C ARG A 464 -25.58 -0.52 20.62
N GLN A 465 -26.40 -1.03 19.69
CA GLN A 465 -26.23 -2.38 19.10
C GLN A 465 -24.88 -2.59 18.40
N ASN A 466 -24.19 -1.52 18.03
CA ASN A 466 -22.87 -1.55 17.41
C ASN A 466 -21.70 -1.57 18.42
N GLY A 467 -21.98 -1.75 19.70
CA GLY A 467 -20.98 -1.88 20.76
C GLY A 467 -20.63 -0.57 21.49
N TRP A 468 -21.10 0.58 21.00
CA TRP A 468 -20.81 1.86 21.65
C TRP A 468 -21.63 2.09 22.91
N LEU A 469 -20.93 2.33 24.02
CA LEU A 469 -21.50 2.94 25.21
C LEU A 469 -21.33 4.46 25.10
N VAL A 470 -22.44 5.20 25.03
CA VAL A 470 -22.44 6.65 24.84
C VAL A 470 -23.15 7.36 25.98
N ASP A 471 -22.74 8.60 26.24
CA ASP A 471 -23.52 9.53 27.06
C ASP A 471 -24.70 10.04 26.21
N PRO A 472 -25.96 9.75 26.59
CA PRO A 472 -27.13 10.14 25.80
C PRO A 472 -27.38 11.66 25.81
N THR A 473 -26.76 12.42 26.72
CA THR A 473 -26.98 13.87 26.85
C THR A 473 -26.20 14.68 25.81
N ASN A 474 -25.00 14.23 25.44
CA ASN A 474 -24.07 14.94 24.54
C ASN A 474 -23.59 14.07 23.37
N GLY A 475 -23.87 12.77 23.38
CA GLY A 475 -23.45 11.81 22.35
C GLY A 475 -21.99 11.36 22.45
N SER A 476 -21.28 11.67 23.53
CA SER A 476 -19.88 11.35 23.71
C SER A 476 -19.61 9.85 23.75
N LEU A 477 -18.54 9.43 23.06
CA LEU A 477 -18.06 8.04 23.03
C LEU A 477 -17.30 7.72 24.32
N ILE A 478 -17.88 6.90 25.20
CA ILE A 478 -17.28 6.60 26.51
C ILE A 478 -16.42 5.34 26.47
N LEU A 479 -16.98 4.27 25.89
CA LEU A 479 -16.31 2.99 25.79
C LEU A 479 -16.88 2.22 24.60
N TRP A 480 -16.01 1.58 23.83
CA TRP A 480 -16.47 0.60 22.85
C TRP A 480 -16.34 -0.80 23.42
N ILE A 481 -17.45 -1.52 23.45
CA ILE A 481 -17.53 -2.89 23.91
C ILE A 481 -17.77 -3.76 22.69
N PRO A 482 -16.89 -4.73 22.39
CA PRO A 482 -17.15 -5.62 21.28
C PRO A 482 -18.50 -6.30 21.46
N PRO A 483 -19.39 -6.31 20.45
CA PRO A 483 -20.72 -6.90 20.57
C PRO A 483 -20.72 -8.33 21.12
N GLU A 484 -19.69 -9.11 20.79
CA GLU A 484 -19.47 -10.48 21.28
C GLU A 484 -19.29 -10.56 22.81
N TYR A 485 -18.87 -9.46 23.42
CA TYR A 485 -18.67 -9.33 24.86
C TYR A 485 -19.90 -8.73 25.57
N CYS A 486 -20.86 -8.15 24.85
CA CYS A 486 -22.06 -7.55 25.45
C CYS A 486 -22.93 -8.58 26.20
N SER A 487 -22.96 -9.84 25.73
CA SER A 487 -23.66 -10.93 26.44
C SER A 487 -23.08 -11.21 27.83
N ILE A 488 -21.79 -10.91 28.05
CA ILE A 488 -21.08 -11.12 29.32
C ILE A 488 -21.45 -10.03 30.33
N LEU A 489 -21.78 -8.82 29.88
CA LEU A 489 -22.23 -7.73 30.74
C LEU A 489 -23.52 -8.08 31.51
N SER A 490 -24.27 -9.06 31.01
CA SER A 490 -25.50 -9.55 31.65
C SER A 490 -25.24 -10.61 32.76
N ILE A 491 -23.98 -10.99 33.00
CA ILE A 491 -23.61 -12.00 34.00
C ILE A 491 -23.08 -11.29 35.28
N PRO A 492 -23.78 -11.37 36.42
CA PRO A 492 -23.22 -10.95 37.70
C PRO A 492 -22.07 -11.92 38.09
N PRO A 493 -20.85 -11.48 38.45
CA PRO A 493 -20.44 -10.15 38.92
C PRO A 493 -19.29 -9.59 38.05
N LEU A 494 -19.60 -8.69 37.13
CA LEU A 494 -18.57 -7.96 36.37
C LEU A 494 -18.31 -6.61 37.04
N CYS A 495 -17.12 -6.41 37.63
CA CYS A 495 -16.69 -5.13 38.18
C CYS A 495 -15.60 -4.52 37.29
N TRP A 496 -15.84 -3.29 36.82
CA TRP A 496 -14.95 -2.51 35.95
C TRP A 496 -14.58 -1.22 36.67
N VAL A 497 -13.32 -0.81 36.55
CA VAL A 497 -12.88 0.50 37.04
C VAL A 497 -12.27 1.22 35.85
N ILE A 498 -12.98 2.25 35.37
CA ILE A 498 -12.45 3.23 34.43
C ILE A 498 -11.76 4.28 35.30
N SER A 499 -10.43 4.43 35.20
CA SER A 499 -9.77 5.55 35.88
C SER A 499 -10.24 6.84 35.22
N GLN A 500 -10.94 7.66 35.98
CA GLN A 500 -11.43 8.95 35.54
C GLN A 500 -10.27 9.94 35.52
N GLU A 501 -9.39 9.82 34.52
CA GLU A 501 -8.43 10.84 34.07
C GLU A 501 -7.57 10.24 32.94
N TYR A 502 -7.93 10.56 31.69
CA TYR A 502 -6.98 10.53 30.58
C TYR A 502 -6.77 12.00 30.20
N ASP A 503 -5.69 12.58 30.70
CA ASP A 503 -5.23 13.90 30.27
C ASP A 503 -4.44 13.70 28.96
N PRO A 504 -4.90 14.24 27.81
CA PRO A 504 -4.21 14.08 26.54
C PRO A 504 -2.88 14.88 26.43
N ALA A 505 -2.40 15.49 27.52
CA ALA A 505 -1.27 16.42 27.50
C ALA A 505 0.10 15.87 28.00
N ILE A 506 0.33 14.55 28.05
CA ILE A 506 1.65 13.98 28.41
C ILE A 506 2.16 12.97 27.39
#